data_AF-A0ABD2XCK8-F1
#
_entry.id   AF-A0ABD2XCK8-F1
#
_cell.length_a   1.000
_cell.length_b   1.000
_cell.length_c   1.000
_cell.angle_alpha   90.00
_cell.angle_beta   90.00
_cell.angle_gamma   90.00
#
_symmetry.space_group_name_H-M   'P 1'
#
loop_
_entity.id
_entity.type
_entity.pdbx_description
1 polymer ?
#
loop_
_entity_poly.entity_id
_entity_poly.type
_entity_poly.pdbx_seq_one_letter_code
_entity_poly.pdbx_strand_id
1 'polypeptide(L)'
;MNVHLISQRFLNYAYEGGGITAHFSKIDEMVNQLKQKGEKPTEKMVITKILMSLPEDYKHFISAWESVQEDQQTPTNLLARLIVAEERLKSSEKTVALTAKVKCYKCGRVGHKKNECRQNSGSNNHKEKGKQ
;
A
#
# COMPACT_ATOMS: atom_id res chain seq x y z
N MET A 1 33.24 3.58 -0.21
CA MET A 1 32.26 2.67 -0.84
C MET A 1 32.50 2.68 -2.36
N ASN A 2 32.63 1.51 -2.98
CA ASN A 2 32.90 1.34 -4.43
C ASN A 2 31.63 1.68 -5.23
N VAL A 3 31.75 2.39 -6.35
CA VAL A 3 30.62 2.79 -7.21
C VAL A 3 29.77 1.58 -7.61
N HIS A 4 30.40 0.45 -7.92
CA HIS A 4 29.72 -0.79 -8.27
C HIS A 4 28.79 -1.30 -7.17
N LEU A 5 29.22 -1.20 -5.90
CA LEU A 5 28.40 -1.62 -4.76
C LEU A 5 27.17 -0.71 -4.59
N ILE A 6 27.32 0.59 -4.87
CA ILE A 6 26.21 1.55 -4.79
C ILE A 6 25.21 1.27 -5.93
N SER A 7 25.69 1.03 -7.16
CA SER A 7 24.83 0.68 -8.29
C SER A 7 24.07 -0.63 -8.03
N GLN A 8 24.73 -1.65 -7.49
CA GLN A 8 24.07 -2.90 -7.07
C GLN A 8 23.01 -2.67 -6.00
N ARG A 9 23.30 -1.84 -4.99
CA ARG A 9 22.32 -1.48 -3.97
C ARG A 9 21.13 -0.74 -4.57
N PHE A 10 21.36 0.24 -5.45
CA PHE A 10 20.31 0.99 -6.13
C PHE A 10 19.39 0.07 -6.94
N LEU A 11 19.96 -0.87 -7.71
CA LEU A 11 19.18 -1.80 -8.53
C LEU A 11 18.36 -2.80 -7.70
N ASN A 12 18.90 -3.30 -6.59
CA ASN A 12 18.23 -4.28 -5.73
C ASN A 12 17.35 -3.64 -4.65
N TYR A 13 17.38 -2.32 -4.51
CA TYR A 13 16.59 -1.64 -3.49
C TYR A 13 15.09 -1.87 -3.72
N ALA A 14 14.38 -2.19 -2.65
CA ALA A 14 12.94 -2.37 -2.60
C ALA A 14 12.36 -1.45 -1.51
N TYR A 15 11.06 -1.16 -1.57
CA TYR A 15 10.37 -0.44 -0.52
C TYR A 15 10.42 -1.22 0.79
N GLU A 16 10.91 -0.57 1.86
CA GLU A 16 11.13 -1.21 3.17
C GLU A 16 10.12 -0.73 4.23
N GLY A 17 9.02 -0.09 3.83
CA GLY A 17 8.16 0.63 4.76
C GLY A 17 8.67 2.04 5.09
N GLY A 18 8.05 2.68 6.09
CA GLY A 18 8.39 4.04 6.51
C GLY A 18 7.78 5.17 5.67
N GLY A 19 6.99 4.82 4.66
CA GLY A 19 6.23 5.75 3.83
C GLY A 19 6.95 6.22 2.56
N ILE A 20 6.18 6.76 1.63
CA ILE A 20 6.65 7.17 0.30
C ILE A 20 7.78 8.20 0.38
N THR A 21 7.67 9.20 1.25
CA THR A 21 8.71 10.24 1.39
C THR A 21 10.04 9.64 1.84
N ALA A 22 10.02 8.72 2.81
CA ALA A 22 11.23 8.05 3.29
C ALA A 22 11.85 7.16 2.21
N HIS A 23 11.02 6.48 1.43
CA HIS A 23 11.45 5.69 0.28
C HIS A 23 12.15 6.54 -0.78
N PHE A 24 11.56 7.70 -1.13
CA PHE A 24 12.13 8.63 -2.09
C PHE A 24 13.47 9.18 -1.60
N SER A 25 13.58 9.56 -0.32
CA SER A 25 14.82 10.04 0.27
C SER A 25 15.95 9.01 0.20
N LYS A 26 15.65 7.72 0.45
CA LYS A 26 16.66 6.65 0.33
C LYS A 26 17.16 6.48 -1.11
N ILE A 27 16.27 6.58 -2.10
CA ILE A 27 16.65 6.50 -3.51
C ILE A 27 17.46 7.73 -3.92
N ASP A 28 17.03 8.93 -3.52
CA ASP A 28 17.75 10.17 -3.78
C ASP A 28 19.16 10.16 -3.17
N GLU A 29 19.30 9.64 -1.94
CA GLU A 29 20.60 9.46 -1.31
C GLU A 29 21.53 8.57 -2.16
N MET A 30 21.04 7.43 -2.64
CA MET A 30 21.83 6.54 -3.51
C MET A 30 22.17 7.21 -4.85
N VAL A 31 21.23 7.93 -5.47
CA VAL A 31 21.46 8.69 -6.70
C VAL A 31 22.53 9.77 -6.47
N ASN A 32 22.49 10.48 -5.35
CA ASN A 32 23.49 11.49 -5.00
C ASN A 32 24.86 10.87 -4.72
N GLN A 33 24.92 9.66 -4.13
CA GLN A 33 26.18 8.92 -3.99
C GLN A 33 26.76 8.49 -5.34
N LEU A 34 25.91 8.05 -6.29
CA LEU A 34 26.33 7.73 -7.66
C LEU A 34 26.86 8.97 -8.39
N LYS A 35 26.17 10.10 -8.29
CA LYS A 35 26.59 11.41 -8.85
C LYS A 35 27.97 11.83 -8.35
N GLN A 36 28.23 11.71 -7.05
CA GLN A 36 29.53 12.01 -6.46
C GLN A 36 30.66 11.09 -6.94
N LYS A 37 30.32 9.91 -7.47
CA LYS A 37 31.26 8.94 -8.05
C LYS A 37 31.39 9.03 -9.56
N GLY A 38 30.77 10.04 -10.18
CA GLY A 38 30.86 10.30 -11.63
C GLY A 38 29.78 9.61 -12.47
N GLU A 39 28.89 8.83 -11.86
CA GLU A 39 27.72 8.27 -12.57
C GLU A 39 26.55 9.25 -12.53
N LYS A 40 25.83 9.39 -13.64
CA LYS A 40 24.65 10.27 -13.71
C LYS A 40 23.43 9.44 -14.07
N PRO A 41 22.71 8.87 -13.08
CA PRO A 41 21.44 8.22 -13.33
C PRO A 41 20.47 9.20 -14.00
N THR A 42 19.83 8.77 -15.07
CA THR A 42 18.82 9.58 -15.74
C THR A 42 17.54 9.64 -14.91
N GLU A 43 16.75 10.69 -15.05
CA GLU A 43 15.46 10.81 -14.36
C GLU A 43 14.54 9.62 -14.68
N LYS A 44 14.53 9.18 -15.95
CA LYS A 44 13.83 7.98 -16.39
C LYS A 44 14.26 6.73 -15.61
N MET A 45 15.57 6.52 -15.43
CA MET A 45 16.08 5.39 -14.66
C MET A 45 15.67 5.47 -13.18
N VAL A 46 15.68 6.67 -12.59
CA VAL A 46 15.24 6.89 -11.20
C VAL A 46 13.74 6.60 -11.06
N ILE A 47 12.91 7.11 -11.97
CA ILE A 47 11.46 6.88 -11.99
C ILE A 47 11.16 5.40 -12.14
N THR A 48 11.72 4.73 -13.14
CA THR A 48 11.53 3.29 -13.33
C THR A 48 11.97 2.54 -12.07
N LYS A 49 13.10 2.93 -11.47
CA LYS A 49 13.58 2.27 -10.25
C LYS A 49 12.62 2.42 -9.08
N ILE A 50 12.07 3.61 -8.86
CA ILE A 50 11.06 3.87 -7.82
C ILE A 50 9.84 2.97 -8.06
N LEU A 51 9.28 2.97 -9.27
CA LEU A 51 8.09 2.18 -9.60
C LEU A 51 8.32 0.68 -9.39
N MET A 52 9.47 0.15 -9.81
CA MET A 52 9.83 -1.26 -9.64
C MET A 52 10.10 -1.65 -8.19
N SER A 53 10.39 -0.70 -7.30
CA SER A 53 10.63 -0.98 -5.88
C SER A 53 9.38 -0.90 -5.01
N LEU A 54 8.25 -0.41 -5.53
CA LEU A 54 7.00 -0.31 -4.76
C LEU A 54 6.31 -1.67 -4.59
N PRO A 55 5.57 -1.88 -3.48
CA PRO A 55 4.80 -3.12 -3.27
C PRO A 55 3.53 -3.17 -4.15
N GLU A 56 2.92 -4.36 -4.24
CA GLU A 56 1.77 -4.64 -5.12
C GLU A 56 0.53 -3.77 -4.84
N ASP A 57 0.38 -3.24 -3.62
CA ASP A 57 -0.70 -2.30 -3.26
C ASP A 57 -0.72 -1.04 -4.13
N TYR A 58 0.43 -0.68 -4.72
CA TYR A 58 0.55 0.47 -5.62
C TYR A 58 0.29 0.11 -7.10
N LYS A 59 -0.11 -1.13 -7.44
CA LYS A 59 -0.32 -1.55 -8.84
C LYS A 59 -1.25 -0.62 -9.64
N HIS A 60 -2.32 -0.16 -9.01
CA HIS A 60 -3.29 0.76 -9.65
C HIS A 60 -2.68 2.14 -9.89
N PHE A 61 -1.81 2.58 -9.00
CA PHE A 61 -1.05 3.80 -9.19
C PHE A 61 -0.08 3.66 -10.36
N ILE A 62 0.67 2.54 -10.43
CA ILE A 62 1.66 2.29 -11.49
C ILE A 62 0.98 2.33 -12.86
N SER A 63 -0.13 1.61 -13.06
CA SER A 63 -0.87 1.65 -14.33
C SER A 63 -1.37 3.05 -14.70
N ALA A 64 -1.82 3.83 -13.71
CA ALA A 64 -2.24 5.22 -13.93
C ALA A 64 -1.07 6.17 -14.21
N TRP A 65 0.14 5.85 -13.72
CA TRP A 65 1.36 6.61 -13.98
C TRP A 65 1.91 6.35 -15.38
N GLU A 66 1.86 5.10 -15.86
CA GLU A 66 2.29 4.74 -17.22
C GLU A 66 1.52 5.48 -18.32
N SER A 67 0.31 5.95 -18.02
CA SER A 67 -0.53 6.73 -18.96
C SER A 67 -0.25 8.25 -18.94
N VAL A 68 0.68 8.71 -18.10
CA VAL A 68 1.05 10.14 -17.99
C VAL A 68 1.92 10.54 -19.18
N GLN A 69 1.73 11.76 -19.68
CA GLN A 69 2.55 12.33 -20.76
C GLN A 69 4.03 12.38 -20.36
N GLU A 70 4.94 12.10 -21.30
CA GLU A 70 6.37 11.93 -21.02
C GLU A 70 7.01 13.18 -20.39
N ASP A 71 6.60 14.38 -20.81
CA ASP A 71 7.07 15.66 -20.26
C ASP A 71 6.65 15.88 -18.80
N GLN A 72 5.58 15.20 -18.37
CA GLN A 72 5.08 15.24 -17.00
C GLN A 72 5.63 14.11 -16.12
N GLN A 73 6.35 13.14 -16.70
CA GLN A 73 6.98 12.05 -15.96
C GLN A 73 8.30 12.52 -15.31
N THR A 74 8.18 13.37 -14.29
CA THR A 74 9.31 13.88 -13.50
C THR A 74 9.32 13.26 -12.09
N PRO A 75 10.49 13.16 -11.43
CA PRO A 75 10.57 12.65 -10.05
C PRO A 75 9.69 13.43 -9.07
N THR A 76 9.61 14.75 -9.23
CA THR A 76 8.79 15.63 -8.39
C THR A 76 7.29 15.33 -8.54
N ASN A 77 6.80 15.18 -9.78
CA ASN A 77 5.40 14.85 -10.02
C ASN A 77 5.06 13.44 -9.51
N LEU A 78 5.99 12.49 -9.71
CA LEU A 78 5.85 11.13 -9.19
C LEU A 78 5.67 11.11 -7.67
N LEU A 79 6.54 11.81 -6.94
CA LEU A 79 6.47 11.92 -5.49
C LEU A 79 5.12 12.52 -5.04
N ALA A 80 4.71 13.65 -5.62
CA ALA A 80 3.47 14.32 -5.25
C ALA A 80 2.26 13.39 -5.42
N ARG A 81 2.17 12.66 -6.53
CA ARG A 81 1.06 11.74 -6.79
C ARG A 81 1.12 10.47 -5.94
N LEU A 82 2.32 9.96 -5.64
CA LEU A 82 2.48 8.80 -4.75
C LEU A 82 2.06 9.12 -3.32
N ILE A 83 2.32 10.32 -2.80
CA ILE A 83 1.85 10.74 -1.47
C ILE A 83 0.32 10.67 -1.39
N VAL A 84 -0.37 11.20 -2.40
CA VAL A 84 -1.84 11.14 -2.47
C VAL A 84 -2.33 9.69 -2.57
N ALA A 85 -1.63 8.84 -3.32
CA ALA A 85 -1.97 7.43 -3.41
C ALA A 85 -1.81 6.71 -2.06
N GLU A 86 -0.73 6.98 -1.33
CA GLU A 86 -0.48 6.43 0.00
C GLU A 86 -1.61 6.77 1.00
N GLU A 87 -2.08 8.02 1.01
CA GLU A 87 -3.19 8.43 1.88
C GLU A 87 -4.49 7.68 1.55
N ARG A 88 -4.76 7.44 0.27
CA ARG A 88 -5.92 6.67 -0.19
C ARG A 88 -5.84 5.20 0.22
N LEU A 89 -4.66 4.60 0.13
CA LEU A 89 -4.44 3.21 0.57
C LEU A 89 -4.70 3.08 2.09
N LYS A 90 -4.13 3.98 2.89
CA LYS A 90 -4.37 4.03 4.36
C LYS A 90 -5.84 4.20 4.71
N SER A 91 -6.59 4.92 3.87
CA SER A 91 -8.04 5.16 4.07
C SER A 91 -8.88 3.94 3.66
N SER A 92 -8.47 3.24 2.60
CA SER A 92 -9.12 2.02 2.12
C SER A 92 -9.00 0.87 3.12
N GLU A 93 -7.84 0.69 3.75
CA GLU A 93 -7.64 -0.32 4.81
C GLU A 93 -8.60 -0.14 5.99
N LYS A 94 -8.86 1.11 6.39
CA LYS A 94 -9.85 1.42 7.44
C LYS A 94 -11.27 1.03 7.04
N THR A 95 -11.58 1.01 5.75
CA THR A 95 -12.93 0.71 5.25
C THR A 95 -13.21 -0.80 5.23
N VAL A 96 -12.21 -1.63 4.94
CA VAL A 96 -12.35 -3.10 4.98
C VAL A 96 -12.54 -3.61 6.41
N ALA A 97 -11.93 -2.94 7.40
CA ALA A 97 -12.16 -3.23 8.83
C ALA A 97 -13.60 -2.95 9.30
N LEU A 98 -14.40 -2.18 8.55
CA LEU A 98 -15.82 -1.93 8.85
C LEU A 98 -16.74 -3.08 8.39
N THR A 99 -16.20 -4.11 7.73
CA THR A 99 -16.86 -5.43 7.63
C THR A 99 -16.71 -6.24 8.91
N ALA A 100 -16.48 -5.58 10.05
CA ALA A 100 -16.61 -6.15 11.38
C ALA A 100 -17.94 -6.93 11.43
N LYS A 101 -17.81 -8.26 11.45
CA LYS A 101 -18.88 -9.24 11.54
C LYS A 101 -19.91 -8.74 12.56
N VAL A 102 -21.00 -8.15 12.09
CA VAL A 102 -21.91 -7.46 12.99
C VAL A 102 -22.56 -8.51 13.89
N LYS A 103 -22.31 -8.41 15.20
CA LYS A 103 -22.84 -9.36 16.19
C LYS A 103 -24.25 -8.91 16.53
N CYS A 104 -25.21 -9.81 16.37
CA CYS A 104 -26.59 -9.55 16.75
C CYS A 104 -26.69 -9.46 18.29
N TYR A 105 -27.08 -8.29 18.79
CA TYR A 105 -27.29 -8.07 20.24
C TYR A 105 -28.48 -8.84 20.82
N LYS A 106 -29.32 -9.47 19.97
CA LYS A 106 -30.46 -10.29 20.41
C LYS A 106 -30.11 -11.77 20.56
N CYS A 107 -29.37 -12.35 19.60
CA CYS A 107 -29.08 -13.79 19.57
C CYS A 107 -27.59 -14.15 19.66
N GLY A 108 -26.70 -13.17 19.67
CA GLY A 108 -25.26 -13.35 19.76
C GLY A 108 -24.57 -13.86 18.49
N ARG A 109 -25.30 -14.22 17.43
CA ARG A 109 -24.73 -14.70 16.16
C ARG A 109 -24.22 -13.52 15.31
N VAL A 110 -23.21 -13.79 14.49
CA VAL A 110 -22.61 -12.80 13.59
C VAL A 110 -23.26 -12.84 12.19
N GLY A 111 -23.21 -11.71 11.48
CA GLY A 111 -23.66 -11.61 10.08
C GLY A 111 -25.04 -10.98 9.87
N HIS A 112 -25.69 -10.48 10.93
CA HIS A 112 -26.95 -9.73 10.83
C HIS A 112 -27.15 -8.81 12.05
N LYS A 113 -27.88 -7.69 11.91
CA LYS A 113 -28.23 -6.80 13.03
C LYS A 113 -29.50 -7.27 13.76
N LYS A 114 -29.80 -6.69 14.94
CA LYS A 114 -31.00 -7.01 15.74
C LYS A 114 -32.31 -6.96 14.93
N ASN A 115 -32.43 -6.00 14.00
CA ASN A 115 -33.63 -5.80 13.19
C ASN A 115 -33.81 -6.85 12.09
N GLU A 116 -32.74 -7.53 11.70
CA GLU A 116 -32.71 -8.60 10.70
C GLU A 116 -32.71 -9.99 11.37
N CYS A 117 -32.85 -10.02 12.71
CA CYS A 117 -32.81 -11.23 13.48
C CYS A 117 -34.12 -12.01 13.29
N ARG A 118 -34.04 -13.09 12.52
CA ARG A 118 -35.15 -14.03 12.23
C ARG A 118 -35.71 -14.74 13.48
N GLN A 119 -35.10 -14.58 14.66
CA GLN A 119 -35.58 -15.13 15.93
C GLN A 119 -36.72 -14.30 16.56
N ASN A 120 -37.71 -13.87 15.80
CA ASN A 120 -38.96 -13.33 16.36
C ASN A 120 -40.24 -13.92 15.76
N SER A 121 -40.13 -15.03 15.05
CA SER A 121 -41.29 -15.84 14.68
C SER A 121 -41.15 -17.13 15.50
N GLY A 122 -41.99 -17.28 16.52
CA GLY A 122 -41.83 -18.27 17.58
C GLY A 122 -41.60 -19.69 17.07
N SER A 123 -40.64 -20.39 17.67
CA SER A 123 -40.61 -21.84 17.79
C SER A 123 -39.61 -22.24 18.87
N ASN A 124 -40.13 -23.07 19.77
CA ASN A 124 -39.48 -23.69 20.91
C ASN A 124 -38.40 -24.71 20.47
N ASN A 125 -37.50 -25.07 21.40
CA ASN A 125 -36.45 -26.11 21.34
C ASN A 125 -35.19 -25.83 20.48
N HIS A 126 -33.99 -25.81 21.10
CA HIS A 126 -33.25 -27.02 21.47
C HIS A 126 -31.85 -26.70 22.04
N LYS A 127 -31.58 -27.27 23.23
CA LYS A 127 -30.30 -27.69 23.83
C LYS A 127 -29.09 -26.76 23.83
N GLU A 128 -28.80 -26.32 25.05
CA GLU A 128 -27.44 -26.38 25.62
C GLU A 128 -26.79 -27.75 25.38
N LYS A 129 -25.55 -27.74 24.90
CA LYS A 129 -24.53 -28.71 25.29
C LYS A 129 -23.21 -27.97 25.44
N GLY A 130 -22.72 -27.93 26.67
CA GLY A 130 -21.35 -27.56 26.98
C GLY A 130 -20.37 -28.68 26.71
N LYS A 131 -19.09 -28.28 26.83
CA LYS A 131 -17.84 -29.04 26.93
C LYS A 131 -17.31 -29.71 25.65
N GLN A 132 -16.11 -29.29 25.26
CA GLN A 132 -14.90 -30.00 25.73
C GLN A 132 -13.78 -29.02 26.02
#